data_AF-A0A679IRH3-F1
#
_entry.id   AF-A0A679IRH3-F1
#
_cell.length_a   1.000
_cell.length_b   1.000
_cell.length_c   1.000
_cell.angle_alpha   90.00
_cell.angle_beta   90.00
_cell.angle_gamma   90.00
#
_symmetry.space_group_name_H-M   'P 1'
#
loop_
_entity.id
_entity.type
_entity.pdbx_description
1 polymer ?
#
loop_
_entity_poly.entity_id
_entity_poly.type
_entity_poly.pdbx_seq_one_letter_code
_entity_poly.pdbx_strand_id
1 'polypeptide(L)'
;MNRKKERLLIRILAAWQITDGLITIIYYGFYRSYILPNHGSKDMLVSPYGNIFLLVATFGILLIGLGIANLLIARCSLKDNQINVKIGVWLLAQTALSYLMMDIPGVVLSVCTAVILLAKNKTIKLNLQKI
;
A
#
# COMPACT_ATOMS: atom_id res chain seq x y z
N MET A 1 22.02 -6.42 13.55
CA MET A 1 21.19 -5.28 14.00
C MET A 1 19.71 -5.63 13.90
N ASN A 2 18.95 -5.52 14.99
CA ASN A 2 17.55 -5.96 15.07
C ASN A 2 16.62 -5.08 14.18
N ARG A 3 15.85 -5.71 13.27
CA ARG A 3 14.93 -5.03 12.33
C ARG A 3 13.46 -5.04 12.75
N LYS A 4 13.14 -5.35 14.03
CA LYS A 4 11.75 -5.39 14.55
C LYS A 4 10.93 -4.12 14.25
N LYS A 5 11.52 -2.93 14.38
CA LYS A 5 10.82 -1.65 14.13
C LYS A 5 10.45 -1.45 12.66
N GLU A 6 11.32 -1.82 11.72
CA GLU A 6 11.02 -1.74 10.27
C GLU A 6 9.89 -2.71 9.91
N ARG A 7 9.94 -3.95 10.43
CA ARG A 7 8.88 -4.93 10.20
C ARG A 7 7.54 -4.47 10.75
N LEU A 8 7.53 -3.75 11.88
CA LEU A 8 6.32 -3.16 12.44
C LEU A 8 5.77 -2.04 11.53
N LEU A 9 6.62 -1.12 11.08
CA LEU A 9 6.21 -0.02 10.20
C LEU A 9 5.63 -0.51 8.88
N ILE A 10 6.25 -1.51 8.25
CA ILE A 10 5.73 -2.10 7.01
C ILE A 10 4.38 -2.79 7.25
N ARG A 11 4.17 -3.41 8.42
CA ARG A 11 2.86 -3.99 8.78
C ARG A 11 1.79 -2.93 9.00
N ILE A 12 2.13 -1.79 9.60
CA ILE A 12 1.20 -0.67 9.78
C ILE A 12 0.81 -0.09 8.41
N LEU A 13 1.80 0.11 7.52
CA LEU A 13 1.56 0.54 6.14
C LEU A 13 0.66 -0.46 5.39
N ALA A 14 0.95 -1.76 5.51
CA ALA A 14 0.13 -2.80 4.92
C ALA A 14 -1.31 -2.79 5.44
N ALA A 15 -1.50 -2.64 6.75
CA ALA A 15 -2.81 -2.56 7.37
C ALA A 15 -3.59 -1.34 6.85
N TRP A 16 -2.93 -0.17 6.77
CA TRP A 16 -3.55 1.03 6.22
C TRP A 16 -4.05 0.81 4.79
N GLN A 17 -3.21 0.29 3.88
CA GLN A 17 -3.58 0.08 2.48
C GLN A 17 -4.75 -0.91 2.31
N ILE A 18 -4.80 -1.95 3.13
CA ILE A 18 -5.92 -2.90 3.12
C ILE A 18 -7.19 -2.20 3.60
N THR A 19 -7.10 -1.46 4.71
CA THR A 19 -8.25 -0.72 5.24
C THR A 19 -8.74 0.34 4.26
N ASP A 20 -7.85 1.10 3.63
CA ASP A 20 -8.19 2.13 2.65
C ASP A 20 -8.82 1.54 1.38
N GLY A 21 -8.26 0.44 0.86
CA GLY A 21 -8.85 -0.29 -0.27
C GLY A 21 -10.24 -0.86 0.05
N LEU A 22 -10.44 -1.38 1.27
CA LEU A 22 -11.75 -1.85 1.73
C LEU A 22 -12.75 -0.71 1.88
N ILE A 23 -12.35 0.41 2.50
CA ILE A 23 -13.20 1.61 2.62
C ILE A 23 -13.58 2.11 1.23
N THR A 24 -12.64 2.13 0.29
CA THR A 24 -12.87 2.56 -1.09
C THR A 24 -13.95 1.69 -1.76
N ILE A 25 -13.84 0.36 -1.66
CA ILE A 25 -14.82 -0.56 -2.26
C ILE A 25 -16.19 -0.45 -1.57
N ILE A 26 -16.23 -0.44 -0.24
CA ILE A 26 -17.49 -0.44 0.52
C ILE A 26 -18.20 0.90 0.36
N TYR A 27 -17.49 2.00 0.58
CA TYR A 27 -18.08 3.33 0.58
C TYR A 27 -18.34 3.86 -0.82
N TYR A 28 -17.41 3.72 -1.77
CA TYR A 28 -17.63 4.26 -3.12
C TYR A 28 -18.25 3.24 -4.08
N GLY A 29 -17.98 1.95 -3.88
CA GLY A 29 -18.58 0.89 -4.69
C GLY A 29 -20.02 0.57 -4.30
N PHE A 30 -20.27 0.21 -3.04
CA PHE A 30 -21.59 -0.29 -2.63
C PHE A 30 -22.58 0.83 -2.27
N TYR A 31 -22.16 1.86 -1.52
CA TYR A 31 -23.08 2.93 -1.07
C TYR A 31 -23.73 3.69 -2.24
N ARG A 32 -22.95 3.96 -3.31
CA ARG A 32 -23.44 4.67 -4.50
C ARG A 32 -24.40 3.82 -5.35
N SER A 33 -24.24 2.50 -5.32
CA SER A 33 -25.09 1.55 -6.05
C SER A 33 -26.43 1.30 -5.35
N TYR A 34 -26.51 1.46 -4.02
CA TYR A 34 -27.72 1.21 -3.22
C TYR A 34 -28.67 2.43 -3.09
N ILE A 35 -28.15 3.67 -3.21
CA ILE A 35 -28.93 4.91 -2.96
C ILE A 35 -29.53 5.52 -4.24
N LEU A 36 -29.20 5.04 -5.44
CA LEU A 36 -29.93 5.36 -6.68
C LEU A 36 -30.87 4.21 -7.10
N PRO A 37 -32.03 4.01 -6.44
CA PRO A 37 -32.98 2.95 -6.82
C PRO A 37 -33.88 3.30 -8.02
N ASN A 38 -33.54 4.30 -8.84
CA ASN A 38 -34.33 4.65 -10.03
C ASN A 38 -33.53 4.43 -11.30
N HIS A 39 -33.58 3.19 -11.79
CA HIS A 39 -33.75 2.77 -13.18
C HIS A 39 -33.11 1.39 -13.35
N GLY A 40 -33.97 0.37 -13.42
CA GLY A 40 -33.71 -0.94 -14.02
C GLY A 40 -32.34 -1.57 -13.76
N SER A 41 -32.31 -2.61 -12.95
CA SER A 41 -31.20 -3.52 -12.65
C SER A 41 -30.54 -4.22 -13.86
N LYS A 42 -30.82 -3.78 -15.09
CA LYS A 42 -30.22 -4.25 -16.35
C LYS A 42 -29.33 -3.18 -17.04
N ASP A 43 -29.44 -1.90 -16.70
CA ASP A 43 -28.71 -0.82 -17.39
C ASP A 43 -27.46 -0.30 -16.67
N MET A 44 -27.19 -0.76 -15.43
CA MET A 44 -25.96 -0.38 -14.71
C MET A 44 -24.67 -0.81 -15.42
N LEU A 45 -24.71 -1.86 -16.24
CA LEU A 45 -23.55 -2.32 -17.03
C LEU A 45 -23.33 -1.51 -18.31
N VAL A 46 -24.34 -0.78 -18.78
CA VAL A 46 -24.31 -0.02 -20.06
C VAL A 46 -24.12 1.48 -19.82
N SER A 47 -24.31 1.94 -18.59
CA SER A 47 -24.16 3.34 -18.20
C SER A 47 -22.72 3.71 -17.79
N PRO A 48 -22.24 4.95 -18.04
CA PRO A 48 -20.94 5.43 -17.55
C PRO A 48 -20.71 5.23 -16.04
N TYR A 49 -21.78 5.06 -15.25
CA TYR A 49 -21.71 4.73 -13.81
C TYR A 49 -21.13 3.33 -13.53
N GLY A 50 -21.41 2.32 -14.35
CA GLY A 50 -20.83 0.99 -14.20
C GLY A 50 -19.31 1.00 -14.40
N ASN A 51 -18.83 1.86 -15.31
CA ASN A 51 -17.41 2.02 -15.59
C ASN A 51 -16.66 2.67 -14.41
N ILE A 52 -17.29 3.63 -13.74
CA ILE A 52 -16.73 4.28 -12.55
C ILE A 52 -16.69 3.31 -11.36
N PHE A 53 -17.75 2.52 -11.14
CA PHE A 53 -17.75 1.48 -10.11
C PHE A 53 -16.62 0.47 -10.32
N LEU A 54 -16.48 -0.03 -11.55
CA LEU A 54 -15.44 -1.02 -11.88
C LEU A 54 -14.04 -0.44 -11.69
N LEU A 55 -13.84 0.83 -12.05
CA LEU A 55 -12.57 1.54 -11.85
C LEU A 55 -12.22 1.67 -10.36
N VAL A 56 -13.18 2.12 -9.54
CA VAL A 56 -13.01 2.27 -8.09
C VAL A 56 -12.78 0.93 -7.41
N ALA A 57 -13.53 -0.10 -7.79
CA ALA A 57 -13.38 -1.44 -7.24
C ALA A 57 -12.02 -2.05 -7.61
N THR A 58 -11.58 -1.89 -8.87
CA THR A 58 -10.26 -2.34 -9.32
C THR A 58 -9.16 -1.64 -8.55
N PHE A 59 -9.29 -0.33 -8.33
CA PHE A 59 -8.33 0.44 -7.54
C PHE A 59 -8.25 -0.03 -6.09
N GLY A 60 -9.40 -0.25 -5.43
CA GLY A 60 -9.43 -0.77 -4.07
C GLY A 60 -8.82 -2.18 -3.95
N ILE A 61 -9.05 -3.05 -4.93
CA ILE A 61 -8.40 -4.37 -5.00
C ILE A 61 -6.88 -4.22 -5.15
N LEU A 62 -6.43 -3.26 -5.96
CA LEU A 62 -5.00 -2.95 -6.15
C LEU A 62 -4.34 -2.51 -4.84
N LEU A 63 -5.00 -1.64 -4.07
CA LEU A 63 -4.54 -1.20 -2.74
C LEU A 63 -4.44 -2.37 -1.76
N ILE A 64 -5.46 -3.23 -1.72
CA ILE A 64 -5.44 -4.44 -0.88
C ILE A 64 -4.28 -5.35 -1.29
N GLY A 65 -4.07 -5.55 -2.61
CA GLY A 65 -2.95 -6.32 -3.14
C GLY A 65 -1.58 -5.76 -2.73
N LEU A 66 -1.41 -4.43 -2.80
CA LEU A 66 -0.20 -3.74 -2.34
C LEU A 66 0.01 -3.93 -0.83
N GLY A 67 -1.05 -3.84 -0.03
CA GLY A 67 -0.99 -4.07 1.41
C GLY A 67 -0.55 -5.50 1.73
N ILE A 68 -1.11 -6.50 1.05
CA ILE A 68 -0.70 -7.91 1.21
C ILE A 68 0.77 -8.09 0.80
N ALA A 69 1.19 -7.51 -0.33
CA ALA A 69 2.59 -7.58 -0.79
C ALA A 69 3.55 -7.01 0.26
N ASN A 70 3.21 -5.88 0.88
CA ASN A 70 3.97 -5.30 1.98
C ASN A 70 4.04 -6.20 3.21
N LEU A 71 2.93 -6.86 3.54
CA LEU A 71 2.87 -7.82 4.66
C LEU A 71 3.77 -9.03 4.42
N LEU A 72 3.83 -9.53 3.17
CA LEU A 72 4.76 -10.57 2.73
C LEU A 72 6.21 -10.10 2.79
N ILE A 73 6.51 -8.88 2.34
CA ILE A 73 7.87 -8.30 2.42
C ILE A 73 8.34 -8.21 3.89
N ALA A 74 7.46 -7.77 4.80
CA ALA A 74 7.75 -7.68 6.23
C ALA A 74 8.02 -9.04 6.88
N ARG A 75 7.39 -10.12 6.38
CA ARG A 75 7.52 -11.49 6.89
C ARG A 75 8.72 -12.22 6.28
N CYS A 76 8.87 -12.21 4.96
CA CYS A 76 9.77 -13.10 4.24
C CYS A 76 11.09 -12.44 3.82
N SER A 77 11.07 -11.16 3.46
CA SER A 77 12.25 -10.52 2.84
C SER A 77 13.16 -9.82 3.84
N LEU A 78 12.66 -9.34 4.98
CA LEU A 78 13.47 -8.67 6.01
C LEU A 78 14.18 -9.65 6.94
N LYS A 79 15.23 -10.31 6.43
CA LYS A 79 16.23 -11.02 7.24
C LYS A 79 17.13 -10.02 7.97
N ASP A 80 17.47 -10.35 9.22
CA ASP A 80 18.37 -9.52 10.02
C ASP A 80 19.78 -9.51 9.39
N ASN A 81 20.50 -8.39 9.52
CA ASN A 81 21.86 -8.16 8.99
C ASN A 81 22.07 -8.22 7.46
N GLN A 82 21.03 -8.37 6.63
CA GLN A 82 21.17 -8.26 5.17
C GLN A 82 20.80 -6.87 4.65
N ILE A 83 21.52 -6.37 3.64
CA ILE A 83 21.22 -5.10 2.98
C ILE A 83 20.20 -5.35 1.89
N ASN A 84 18.98 -4.82 2.06
CA ASN A 84 17.90 -4.98 1.09
C ASN A 84 17.55 -3.64 0.43
N VAL A 85 18.29 -3.28 -0.63
CA VAL A 85 18.04 -2.05 -1.40
C VAL A 85 16.74 -2.14 -2.21
N LYS A 86 16.41 -3.34 -2.74
CA LYS A 86 15.20 -3.58 -3.54
C LYS A 86 13.91 -3.21 -2.80
N ILE A 87 13.84 -3.50 -1.49
CA ILE A 87 12.69 -3.14 -0.64
C ILE A 87 12.59 -1.62 -0.47
N GLY A 88 13.73 -0.93 -0.35
CA GLY A 88 13.75 0.53 -0.29
C GLY A 88 13.21 1.16 -1.58
N VAL A 89 13.63 0.66 -2.74
CA VAL A 89 13.12 1.12 -4.04
C VAL A 89 11.63 0.84 -4.19
N TRP A 90 11.16 -0.34 -3.77
CA TRP A 90 9.74 -0.69 -3.76
C TRP A 90 8.91 0.30 -2.92
N LEU A 91 9.34 0.61 -1.69
CA LEU A 91 8.65 1.57 -0.81
C LEU A 91 8.66 3.00 -1.37
N LEU A 92 9.71 3.40 -2.10
CA LEU A 92 9.75 4.68 -2.80
C LEU A 92 8.79 4.71 -3.99
N ALA A 93 8.73 3.65 -4.78
CA ALA A 93 7.75 3.53 -5.87
C ALA A 93 6.32 3.59 -5.32
N GLN A 94 6.06 2.92 -4.20
CA GLN A 94 4.77 2.97 -3.52
C GLN A 94 4.44 4.37 -2.97
N THR A 95 5.45 5.12 -2.52
CA THR A 95 5.27 6.52 -2.11
C THR A 95 4.79 7.36 -3.27
N ALA A 96 5.43 7.23 -4.44
CA ALA A 96 5.02 7.96 -5.64
C ALA A 96 3.59 7.60 -6.06
N LEU A 97 3.23 6.32 -5.99
CA LEU A 97 1.87 5.86 -6.29
C LEU A 97 0.85 6.41 -5.30
N SER A 98 1.15 6.37 -3.99
CA SER A 98 0.25 6.90 -2.95
C SER A 98 0.07 8.41 -3.10
N TYR A 99 1.12 9.13 -3.51
CA TYR A 99 1.05 10.57 -3.78
C TYR A 99 0.16 10.89 -4.97
N LEU A 100 0.29 10.11 -6.06
CA LEU A 100 -0.56 10.27 -7.26
C LEU A 100 -2.04 10.05 -6.94
N MET A 101 -2.32 9.20 -5.96
CA MET A 101 -3.68 8.87 -5.50
C MET A 101 -4.16 9.75 -4.36
N MET A 102 -3.38 10.76 -3.96
CA MET A 102 -3.67 11.63 -2.82
C MET A 102 -3.92 10.86 -1.50
N ASP A 103 -3.36 9.66 -1.36
CA ASP A 103 -3.38 8.86 -0.11
C ASP A 103 -2.33 9.42 0.85
N ILE A 104 -2.67 10.52 1.52
CA ILE A 104 -1.78 11.24 2.44
C ILE A 104 -1.23 10.30 3.53
N PRO A 105 -2.05 9.49 4.23
CA PRO A 105 -1.52 8.60 5.26
C PRO A 105 -0.61 7.51 4.68
N GLY A 106 -0.94 6.97 3.50
CA GLY A 106 -0.09 6.02 2.78
C GLY A 106 1.28 6.60 2.44
N VAL A 107 1.33 7.83 1.91
CA VAL A 107 2.58 8.55 1.60
C VAL A 107 3.44 8.72 2.84
N VAL A 108 2.86 9.22 3.94
CA VAL A 108 3.62 9.47 5.17
C VAL A 108 4.21 8.16 5.71
N LEU A 109 3.41 7.09 5.75
CA LEU A 109 3.86 5.80 6.23
C LEU A 109 4.93 5.17 5.33
N SER A 110 4.78 5.25 3.99
CA SER A 110 5.74 4.67 3.05
C SER A 110 7.07 5.42 3.05
N VAL A 111 7.05 6.76 3.11
CA VAL A 111 8.28 7.58 3.22
C VAL A 111 9.02 7.29 4.51
N CYS A 112 8.32 7.35 5.66
CA CYS A 112 8.95 7.07 6.96
C CYS A 112 9.64 5.70 6.95
N THR A 113 8.94 4.70 6.42
CA THR A 113 9.46 3.33 6.35
C THR A 113 10.65 3.21 5.41
N ALA A 114 10.59 3.84 4.22
CA ALA A 114 11.67 3.84 3.24
C ALA A 114 12.94 4.49 3.79
N VAL A 115 12.81 5.67 4.41
CA VAL A 115 13.93 6.43 4.98
C VAL A 115 14.61 5.64 6.11
N ILE A 116 13.83 5.08 7.04
CA ILE A 116 14.38 4.29 8.16
C ILE A 116 15.12 3.04 7.64
N LEU A 117 14.57 2.37 6.63
CA LEU A 117 15.18 1.19 6.03
C LEU A 117 16.50 1.53 5.32
N LEU A 118 16.53 2.61 4.54
CA LEU A 118 17.73 3.07 3.84
C LEU A 118 18.82 3.56 4.81
N ALA A 119 18.43 4.29 5.85
CA ALA A 119 19.36 4.76 6.88
C ALA A 119 20.06 3.58 7.58
N LYS A 120 19.31 2.55 7.97
CA LYS A 120 19.89 1.35 8.58
C LYS A 120 20.72 0.51 7.62
N ASN A 121 20.34 0.43 6.34
CA ASN A 121 21.18 -0.20 5.32
C ASN A 121 22.55 0.51 5.22
N LYS A 122 22.57 1.84 5.30
CA LYS A 122 23.81 2.63 5.33
C LYS A 122 24.64 2.33 6.58
N THR A 123 24.03 2.24 7.76
CA THR A 123 24.72 1.86 9.01
C THR A 123 25.34 0.46 8.93
N ILE A 124 24.62 -0.53 8.39
CA ILE A 124 25.14 -1.89 8.23
C ILE A 124 26.33 -1.89 7.27
N LYS A 125 26.24 -1.17 6.14
CA LYS A 125 27.35 -1.04 5.18
C LYS A 125 28.60 -0.45 5.83
N LEU A 126 28.46 0.61 6.63
CA LEU A 126 29.57 1.26 7.33
C LEU A 126 30.21 0.36 8.39
N ASN A 127 29.42 -0.44 9.11
CA ASN A 127 29.96 -1.41 10.08
C ASN A 127 30.70 -2.57 9.41
N LEU A 128 30.26 -3.01 8.22
CA LEU A 128 30.96 -4.04 7.45
C LEU A 128 32.29 -3.56 6.84
N GLN A 129 32.46 -2.25 6.64
CA GLN A 129 33.70 -1.66 6.11
C GLN A 129 34.73 -1.30 7.20
N LYS A 130 34.32 -1.33 8.49
CA LYS A 130 35.20 -1.07 9.64
C LYS A 130 35.83 -2.33 10.24
N ILE A 131 35.47 -3.50 9.73
CA ILE A 131 36.05 -4.81 10.05
C ILE A 131 36.99 -5.17 8.90
#